data_AF-A0A7W5BGZ3-F1
#
_entry.id   AF-A0A7W5BGZ3-F1
#
_cell.length_a   1.000
_cell.length_b   1.000
_cell.length_c   1.000
_cell.angle_alpha   90.00
_cell.angle_beta   90.00
_cell.angle_gamma   90.00
#
_symmetry.space_group_name_H-M   'P 1'
#
loop_
_entity.id
_entity.type
_entity.pdbx_description
1 polymer ?
#
loop_
_entity_poly.entity_id
_entity_poly.type
_entity_poly.pdbx_seq_one_letter_code
_entity_poly.pdbx_strand_id
1 'polypeptide(L)'
;MEMIAHDPATGVYPASPDYIHALEVRHPSRLLFVSGTMGLDEQGTAAPDLEGQLELIWSNLRAILASAGMTVDNVVRLTSYLRDGAFVEANQNARSKRSAAAPCRPRPSSSKRCATTGS
;
A
#
# COMPACT_ATOMS: atom_id res chain seq x y z
N MET A 1 -12.81 -22.15 1.20
CA MET A 1 -11.97 -20.97 1.50
C MET A 1 -10.56 -21.38 1.17
N GLU A 2 -10.01 -20.82 0.12
CA GLU A 2 -8.65 -21.09 -0.36
C GLU A 2 -7.75 -19.93 0.09
N MET A 3 -6.54 -20.26 0.55
CA MET A 3 -5.57 -19.30 1.05
C MET A 3 -4.27 -19.45 0.26
N ILE A 4 -3.81 -18.35 -0.34
CA ILE A 4 -2.62 -18.31 -1.21
C ILE A 4 -1.65 -17.29 -0.64
N ALA A 5 -0.44 -17.73 -0.30
CA ALA A 5 0.63 -16.86 0.15
C ALA A 5 1.32 -16.19 -1.05
N HIS A 6 1.68 -14.92 -0.87
CA HIS A 6 2.32 -14.08 -1.87
C HIS A 6 3.59 -13.49 -1.29
N ASP A 7 4.74 -14.03 -1.73
CA ASP A 7 6.09 -13.58 -1.36
C ASP A 7 6.94 -13.39 -2.64
N PRO A 8 6.79 -12.24 -3.34
CA PRO A 8 7.57 -12.00 -4.54
C PRO A 8 9.06 -11.88 -4.19
N ALA A 9 9.90 -12.63 -4.91
CA ALA A 9 11.36 -12.62 -4.71
C ALA A 9 12.07 -11.39 -5.34
N THR A 10 11.33 -10.57 -6.07
CA THR A 10 11.83 -9.39 -6.78
C THR A 10 10.88 -8.20 -6.57
N GLY A 11 11.41 -6.98 -6.56
CA GLY A 11 10.65 -5.75 -6.39
C GLY A 11 10.25 -5.42 -4.95
N VAL A 12 10.61 -6.27 -3.98
CA VAL A 12 10.47 -6.03 -2.53
C VAL A 12 11.60 -6.76 -1.79
N TYR A 13 11.99 -6.25 -0.63
CA TYR A 13 12.89 -6.96 0.29
C TYR A 13 12.29 -8.30 0.73
N PRO A 14 13.12 -9.32 1.04
CA PRO A 14 12.61 -10.63 1.43
C PRO A 14 11.85 -10.61 2.76
N ALA A 15 10.76 -11.36 2.82
CA ALA A 15 10.10 -11.69 4.08
C ALA A 15 10.98 -12.60 4.94
N SER A 16 10.90 -12.43 6.25
CA SER A 16 11.53 -13.34 7.21
C SER A 16 10.61 -14.53 7.52
N PRO A 17 11.11 -15.65 8.06
CA PRO A 17 10.32 -16.89 8.25
C PRO A 17 9.09 -16.76 9.16
N ASP A 18 8.96 -15.65 9.89
CA ASP A 18 7.89 -15.33 10.83
C ASP A 18 6.70 -14.61 10.20
N TYR A 19 6.79 -14.15 8.93
CA TYR A 19 5.66 -13.53 8.22
C TYR A 19 5.73 -13.74 6.70
N ILE A 20 4.62 -13.40 6.03
CA ILE A 20 4.52 -13.36 4.55
C ILE A 20 4.12 -11.95 4.12
N HIS A 21 4.52 -11.51 2.93
CA HIS A 21 4.19 -10.18 2.43
C HIS A 21 2.69 -9.99 2.22
N ALA A 22 2.01 -11.00 1.67
CA ALA A 22 0.56 -10.97 1.59
C ALA A 22 -0.11 -12.36 1.62
N LEU A 23 -1.34 -12.38 2.11
CA LEU A 23 -2.23 -13.54 2.07
C LEU A 23 -3.47 -13.21 1.25
N GLU A 24 -3.66 -13.94 0.16
CA GLU A 24 -4.88 -13.89 -0.64
C GLU A 24 -5.87 -14.94 -0.13
N VAL A 25 -7.09 -14.50 0.16
CA VAL A 25 -8.22 -15.35 0.53
C VAL A 25 -9.22 -15.37 -0.62
N ARG A 26 -9.54 -16.57 -1.10
CA ARG A 26 -10.54 -16.80 -2.15
C ARG A 26 -11.76 -17.55 -1.61
N HIS A 27 -12.93 -17.10 -2.08
CA HIS A 27 -14.28 -17.59 -1.77
C HIS A 27 -14.80 -17.28 -0.35
N PRO A 28 -16.04 -16.75 -0.20
CA PRO A 28 -16.98 -16.36 -1.27
C PRO A 28 -16.55 -15.08 -2.01
N SER A 29 -15.60 -14.33 -1.46
CA SER A 29 -15.05 -13.11 -2.04
C SER A 29 -13.53 -13.20 -2.13
N ARG A 30 -12.93 -12.34 -2.95
CA ARG A 30 -11.48 -12.26 -3.13
C ARG A 30 -10.94 -11.08 -2.31
N LEU A 31 -10.13 -11.35 -1.31
CA LEU A 31 -9.47 -10.34 -0.49
C LEU A 31 -7.97 -10.61 -0.42
N LEU A 32 -7.17 -9.55 -0.42
CA LEU A 32 -5.73 -9.63 -0.22
C LEU A 32 -5.38 -8.83 1.04
N PHE A 33 -4.75 -9.51 1.99
CA PHE A 33 -4.22 -8.89 3.20
C PHE A 33 -2.71 -8.72 3.02
N VAL A 34 -2.26 -7.47 3.06
CA VAL A 34 -0.84 -7.12 2.90
C VAL A 34 -0.27 -6.81 4.28
N SER A 35 0.86 -7.44 4.60
CA SER A 35 1.63 -7.16 5.81
C SER A 35 2.23 -5.75 5.77
N GLY A 36 2.61 -5.23 6.94
CA GLY A 36 3.20 -3.89 7.04
C GLY A 36 4.43 -3.74 6.15
N THR A 37 4.36 -2.86 5.15
CA THR A 37 5.47 -2.60 4.22
C THR A 37 6.33 -1.44 4.72
N MET A 38 7.64 -1.63 4.69
CA MET A 38 8.64 -0.64 5.07
C MET A 38 9.23 0.06 3.83
N GLY A 39 9.79 1.26 4.04
CA GLY A 39 10.49 2.03 3.01
C GLY A 39 11.91 1.56 2.81
N LEU A 40 12.06 0.27 2.51
CA LEU A 40 13.33 -0.40 2.27
C LEU A 40 13.46 -0.77 0.79
N ASP A 41 14.67 -0.74 0.26
CA ASP A 41 15.00 -1.33 -1.04
C ASP A 41 15.03 -2.87 -0.97
N GLU A 42 15.30 -3.54 -2.09
CA GLU A 42 15.37 -5.01 -2.17
C GLU A 42 16.46 -5.61 -1.26
N GLN A 43 17.47 -4.80 -0.90
CA GLN A 43 18.55 -5.20 -0.01
C GLN A 43 18.21 -4.95 1.47
N GLY A 44 17.01 -4.42 1.77
CA GLY A 44 16.57 -4.11 3.13
C GLY A 44 17.12 -2.79 3.67
N THR A 45 17.63 -1.90 2.82
CA THR A 45 18.18 -0.60 3.20
C THR A 45 17.14 0.50 3.08
N ALA A 46 17.01 1.33 4.12
CA ALA A 46 16.09 2.46 4.09
C ALA A 46 16.66 3.64 3.31
N ALA A 47 15.79 4.35 2.57
CA ALA A 47 16.16 5.64 1.99
C ALA A 47 16.47 6.68 3.10
N PRO A 48 17.41 7.62 2.86
CA PRO A 48 17.87 8.58 3.86
C PRO A 48 16.82 9.66 4.21
N ASP A 49 15.87 9.89 3.31
CA ASP A 49 14.83 10.90 3.47
C ASP A 49 13.42 10.28 3.40
N LEU A 50 12.44 11.06 3.87
CA LEU A 50 11.04 10.64 3.95
C LEU A 50 10.44 10.38 2.55
N GLU A 51 10.82 11.17 1.54
CA GLU A 51 10.22 11.06 0.21
C GLU A 51 10.66 9.75 -0.47
N GLY A 52 11.95 9.42 -0.38
CA GLY A 52 12.52 8.16 -0.84
C GLY A 52 11.93 6.97 -0.09
N GLN A 53 11.74 7.07 1.24
CA GLN A 53 11.07 5.99 1.98
C GLN A 53 9.63 5.81 1.52
N LEU A 54 8.90 6.89 1.27
CA LEU A 54 7.55 6.81 0.73
C LEU A 54 7.57 6.21 -0.68
N GLU A 55 8.49 6.58 -1.57
CA GLU A 55 8.59 5.96 -2.90
C GLU A 55 8.84 4.45 -2.82
N LEU A 56 9.78 4.03 -1.96
CA LEU A 56 10.07 2.61 -1.71
C LEU A 56 8.85 1.86 -1.17
N ILE A 57 8.14 2.41 -0.17
CA ILE A 57 6.90 1.80 0.37
C ILE A 57 5.90 1.54 -0.74
N TRP A 58 5.67 2.53 -1.62
CA TRP A 58 4.69 2.40 -2.69
C TRP A 58 5.17 1.50 -3.83
N SER A 59 6.48 1.43 -4.09
CA SER A 59 7.07 0.48 -5.03
C SER A 59 6.89 -0.95 -4.56
N ASN A 60 7.25 -1.21 -3.31
CA ASN A 60 7.11 -2.51 -2.66
C ASN A 60 5.64 -2.96 -2.62
N LEU A 61 4.73 -2.04 -2.27
CA LEU A 61 3.29 -2.32 -2.29
C LEU A 61 2.81 -2.70 -3.70
N ARG A 62 3.29 -2.03 -4.76
CA ARG A 62 2.95 -2.41 -6.14
C ARG A 62 3.46 -3.80 -6.50
N ALA A 63 4.67 -4.15 -6.10
CA ALA A 63 5.23 -5.49 -6.34
C ALA A 63 4.39 -6.58 -5.66
N ILE A 64 4.00 -6.38 -4.40
CA ILE A 64 3.15 -7.31 -3.64
C ILE A 64 1.74 -7.41 -4.26
N LEU A 65 1.14 -6.30 -4.67
CA LEU A 65 -0.16 -6.33 -5.33
C LEU A 65 -0.09 -7.06 -6.68
N ALA A 66 0.99 -6.84 -7.43
CA ALA A 66 1.20 -7.46 -8.74
C ALA A 66 1.35 -8.98 -8.65
N SER A 67 1.93 -9.53 -7.58
CA SER A 67 2.01 -10.99 -7.39
C SER A 67 0.62 -11.65 -7.31
N ALA A 68 -0.37 -10.91 -6.81
CA ALA A 68 -1.78 -11.28 -6.80
C ALA A 68 -2.55 -10.78 -8.03
N GLY A 69 -1.91 -10.22 -9.05
CA GLY A 69 -2.59 -9.63 -10.21
C GLY A 69 -3.56 -8.49 -9.83
N MET A 70 -3.22 -7.73 -8.79
CA MET A 70 -3.95 -6.54 -8.34
C MET A 70 -3.12 -5.28 -8.59
N THR A 71 -3.77 -4.13 -8.62
CA THR A 71 -3.15 -2.81 -8.69
C THR A 71 -3.50 -1.98 -7.46
N VAL A 72 -2.92 -0.79 -7.35
CA VAL A 72 -3.25 0.19 -6.31
C VAL A 72 -4.74 0.58 -6.30
N ASP A 73 -5.46 0.36 -7.39
CA ASP A 73 -6.90 0.68 -7.51
C ASP A 73 -7.76 -0.30 -6.73
N ASN A 74 -7.24 -1.51 -6.48
CA ASN A 74 -7.89 -2.51 -5.66
C ASN A 74 -7.76 -2.22 -4.16
N VAL A 75 -6.93 -1.26 -3.76
CA VAL A 75 -6.74 -0.90 -2.35
C VAL A 75 -8.02 -0.23 -1.82
N VAL A 76 -8.63 -0.87 -0.83
CA VAL A 76 -9.86 -0.37 -0.18
C VAL A 76 -9.59 0.25 1.20
N ARG A 77 -8.46 -0.08 1.83
CA ARG A 77 -8.05 0.45 3.13
C ARG A 77 -6.53 0.48 3.20
N LEU A 78 -5.97 1.56 3.72
CA LEU A 78 -4.54 1.69 3.95
C LEU A 78 -4.28 2.40 5.29
N THR A 79 -3.51 1.73 6.15
CA THR A 79 -3.10 2.25 7.46
C THR A 79 -1.63 2.64 7.37
N SER A 80 -1.28 3.86 7.78
CA SER A 80 0.12 4.30 7.88
C SER A 80 0.44 4.51 9.35
N TYR A 81 1.57 3.96 9.77
CA TYR A 81 2.18 4.25 11.05
C TYR A 81 3.31 5.23 10.80
N LEU A 82 3.25 6.40 11.44
CA LEU A 82 4.22 7.47 11.27
C LEU A 82 4.94 7.67 12.61
N ARG A 83 6.25 7.89 12.54
CA ARG A 83 7.05 8.19 13.73
C ARG A 83 6.74 9.56 14.33
N ASP A 84 6.39 10.52 13.46
CA ASP A 84 6.11 11.89 13.82
C ASP A 84 4.85 12.39 13.10
N GLY A 85 4.02 13.17 13.80
CA GLY A 85 2.84 13.83 13.25
C GLY A 85 3.16 14.84 12.14
N ALA A 86 4.37 15.40 12.13
CA ALA A 86 4.83 16.30 11.07
C ALA A 86 4.82 15.64 9.67
N PHE A 87 4.91 14.31 9.61
CA PHE A 87 4.94 13.56 8.34
C PHE A 87 3.54 13.26 7.76
N VAL A 88 2.47 13.63 8.47
CA VAL A 88 1.10 13.33 8.06
C VAL A 88 0.78 13.91 6.68
N GLU A 89 1.15 15.15 6.40
CA GLU A 89 0.88 15.81 5.12
C GLU A 89 1.65 15.16 3.97
N ALA A 90 2.95 14.92 4.15
CA ALA A 90 3.79 14.25 3.16
C ALA A 90 3.24 12.86 2.81
N ASN A 91 2.82 12.07 3.81
CA ASN A 91 2.20 10.77 3.61
C ASN A 91 0.83 10.86 2.90
N GLN A 92 -0.01 11.85 3.23
CA GLN A 92 -1.28 12.09 2.54
C GLN A 92 -1.08 12.47 1.07
N ASN A 93 -0.06 13.28 0.78
CA ASN A 93 0.29 13.67 -0.58
C ASN A 93 0.82 12.47 -1.38
N ALA A 94 1.72 11.67 -0.80
CA ALA A 94 2.21 10.43 -1.40
C ALA A 94 1.07 9.45 -1.74
N ARG A 95 0.15 9.22 -0.79
CA ARG A 95 -1.06 8.42 -1.03
C ARG A 95 -1.87 8.96 -2.20
N SER A 96 -2.15 10.27 -2.19
CA SER A 96 -2.97 10.91 -3.22
C SER A 96 -2.36 10.85 -4.62
N LYS A 97 -1.04 11.00 -4.72
CA LYS A 97 -0.31 10.93 -6.01
C LYS A 97 -0.25 9.51 -6.57
N ARG A 98 -0.18 8.49 -5.71
CA ARG A 98 0.17 7.11 -6.09
C ARG A 98 -0.99 6.12 -6.04
N SER A 99 -2.13 6.49 -5.44
CA SER A 99 -3.41 5.80 -5.62
C SER A 99 -4.19 6.48 -6.74
N ALA A 100 -4.70 5.75 -7.73
CA ALA A 100 -5.67 6.31 -8.67
C ALA A 100 -7.03 6.43 -7.96
N ALA A 101 -7.11 7.31 -6.97
CA ALA A 101 -8.39 7.72 -6.44
C ALA A 101 -9.09 8.48 -7.58
N ALA A 102 -9.93 7.76 -8.34
CA ALA A 102 -10.92 8.37 -9.21
C ALA A 102 -11.60 9.50 -8.42
N PRO A 103 -11.84 10.68 -9.03
CA PRO A 103 -12.28 11.87 -8.31
C PRO A 103 -13.56 11.67 -7.47
N CYS A 104 -14.33 10.60 -7.71
CA CYS A 104 -15.55 10.25 -6.99
C CYS A 104 -15.45 9.10 -5.96
N ARG A 105 -14.28 8.48 -5.70
CA ARG A 105 -14.22 7.40 -4.69
C ARG A 105 -13.96 7.98 -3.29
N PRO A 106 -14.81 7.70 -2.28
CA PRO A 106 -14.54 8.13 -0.92
C PRO A 106 -13.21 7.52 -0.45
N ARG A 107 -12.30 8.37 0.00
CA ARG A 107 -10.99 7.94 0.48
C ARG A 107 -11.17 7.07 1.72
N PRO A 108 -10.46 5.94 1.84
CA PRO A 108 -10.53 5.14 3.05
C PRO A 108 -10.03 5.99 4.23
N SER A 109 -10.92 6.27 5.18
CA SER A 109 -10.72 6.96 6.47
C SER A 109 -10.50 8.48 6.51
N SER A 110 -10.41 9.22 5.41
CA SER A 110 -10.45 10.70 5.50
C SER A 110 -11.85 11.22 5.20
N SER A 111 -12.51 11.74 6.23
CA SER A 111 -13.80 12.43 6.12
C SER A 111 -13.62 13.78 5.41
N LYS A 112 -13.42 13.77 4.10
CA LYS A 112 -13.65 14.96 3.27
C LYS A 112 -14.68 14.56 2.22
N ARG A 113 -15.93 14.96 2.50
CA ARG A 113 -17.05 14.92 1.54
C ARG A 113 -16.58 15.60 0.25
N CYS A 114 -16.72 14.90 -0.87
CA CYS A 114 -16.60 15.49 -2.20
C CYS A 114 -17.66 16.60 -2.30
N ALA A 115 -17.24 17.86 -2.39
CA ALA A 115 -18.11 18.93 -2.83
C ALA A 115 -18.27 18.78 -4.34
N THR A 116 -19.44 18.32 -4.78
CA THR A 116 -19.91 18.47 -6.16
C THR A 116 -20.04 19.96 -6.46
N THR A 117 -19.05 20.56 -7.12
CA THR A 117 -19.29 21.78 -7.91
C THR A 117 -19.72 21.35 -9.30
N GLY A 118 -21.04 21.26 -9.48
CA GLY A 118 -21.66 21.35 -10.79
C GLY A 118 -22.05 22.81 -11.05
N SER A 119 -21.48 23.38 -12.10
CA SER A 119 -22.11 24.29 -13.09
C SER A 119 -21.08 24.59 -14.15
#